data_AF-A0A9P6ZVU4-F1
#
_entry.id   AF-A0A9P6ZVU4-F1
#
_cell.length_a   1.000
_cell.length_b   1.000
_cell.length_c   1.000
_cell.angle_alpha   90.00
_cell.angle_beta   90.00
_cell.angle_gamma   90.00
#
_symmetry.space_group_name_H-M   'P 1'
#
loop_
_entity.id
_entity.type
_entity.pdbx_description
1 polymer ?
#
loop_
_entity_poly.entity_id
_entity_poly.type
_entity_poly.pdbx_seq_one_letter_code
_entity_poly.pdbx_strand_id
1 'polypeptide(L)'
;FQCLHFSIWNCYSTTGDDVPTHIHQHDMARVDINRTNHTQYLPYALKDILEHQPLYSNILAAFGELFEWIEHVMKVYLPEEYEVLVELSQNLPGGQHSLVAPFLSLVINLNV
;
A
#
# COMPACT_ATOMS: atom_id res chain seq x y z
N PHE A 1 19.74 10.10 -10.08
CA PHE A 1 18.28 10.30 -10.15
C PHE A 1 17.77 10.53 -8.74
N GLN A 2 16.97 11.57 -8.53
CA GLN A 2 16.20 11.69 -7.29
C GLN A 2 14.87 10.95 -7.52
N CYS A 3 14.56 10.02 -6.62
CA CYS A 3 13.34 9.22 -6.67
C CYS A 3 12.57 9.45 -5.37
N LEU A 4 11.31 9.85 -5.49
CA LEU A 4 10.39 9.95 -4.37
C LEU A 4 9.49 8.73 -4.37
N HIS A 5 9.42 8.03 -3.24
CA HIS A 5 8.62 6.82 -3.10
C HIS A 5 7.52 7.01 -2.06
N PHE A 6 6.29 7.15 -2.55
CA PHE A 6 5.11 7.27 -1.70
C PHE A 6 4.33 5.96 -1.77
N SER A 7 4.54 5.07 -0.80
CA SER A 7 3.81 3.79 -0.74
C SER A 7 3.22 3.50 0.63
N ILE A 8 2.10 2.78 0.61
CA ILE A 8 1.60 2.03 1.75
C ILE A 8 2.18 0.61 1.62
N TRP A 9 3.14 0.30 2.48
CA TRP A 9 3.82 -1.00 2.44
C TRP A 9 3.04 -2.02 3.26
N ASN A 10 2.46 -3.04 2.63
CA ASN A 10 1.80 -4.15 3.33
C ASN A 10 2.84 -5.20 3.77
N CYS A 11 2.93 -5.50 5.06
CA CYS A 11 3.97 -6.36 5.62
C CYS A 11 3.35 -7.62 6.26
N TYR A 12 2.98 -8.61 5.45
CA TYR A 12 2.81 -10.01 5.92
C TYR A 12 3.79 -10.93 5.19
N SER A 13 5.02 -10.45 4.99
CA SER A 13 6.08 -11.19 4.31
C SER A 13 7.07 -11.80 5.32
N THR A 14 6.57 -12.36 6.43
CA THR A 14 7.38 -13.21 7.30
C THR A 14 7.18 -14.67 6.94
N THR A 15 8.29 -15.36 6.67
CA THR A 15 8.34 -16.82 6.54
C THR A 15 8.71 -17.41 7.89
N GLY A 16 8.05 -18.48 8.30
CA GLY A 16 8.39 -19.25 9.49
C GLY A 16 8.32 -20.75 9.18
N ASP A 17 9.14 -21.53 9.88
CA ASP A 17 9.07 -22.99 9.82
C ASP A 17 7.79 -23.47 10.53
N ASP A 18 7.14 -24.51 10.00
CA ASP A 18 5.90 -25.12 10.53
C ASP A 18 4.69 -24.18 10.66
N VAL A 19 4.65 -23.08 9.88
CA VAL A 19 3.50 -22.16 9.85
C VAL A 19 2.29 -22.82 9.17
N PRO A 20 1.11 -22.85 9.81
CA PRO A 20 -0.11 -23.36 9.20
C PRO A 20 -0.44 -22.61 7.90
N THR A 21 -0.59 -23.34 6.80
CA THR A 21 -0.92 -22.78 5.48
C THR A 21 -2.38 -22.39 5.32
N HIS A 22 -3.24 -22.79 6.26
CA HIS A 22 -4.70 -22.60 6.22
C HIS A 22 -5.19 -21.48 7.15
N ILE A 23 -4.29 -20.79 7.84
CA ILE A 23 -4.61 -19.70 8.77
C ILE A 23 -3.87 -18.46 8.27
N HIS A 24 -4.58 -17.36 8.07
CA HIS A 24 -3.95 -16.10 7.70
C HIS A 24 -3.03 -15.63 8.84
N GLN A 25 -1.88 -15.04 8.51
CA GLN A 25 -0.85 -14.67 9.50
C GLN A 25 -1.38 -13.72 10.59
N HIS A 26 -2.35 -12.87 10.26
CA HIS A 26 -3.06 -12.02 11.21
C HIS A 26 -3.87 -12.82 12.26
N ASP A 27 -4.37 -13.99 11.89
CA ASP A 27 -5.31 -14.80 12.68
C ASP A 27 -4.59 -15.91 13.48
N MET A 28 -3.28 -16.07 13.31
CA MET A 28 -2.48 -17.01 14.08
C MET A 28 -2.48 -16.62 15.56
N ALA A 29 -2.94 -17.54 16.41
CA ALA A 29 -3.11 -17.30 17.83
C ALA A 29 -1.76 -17.05 18.54
N ARG A 30 -1.83 -16.06 19.42
CA ARG A 30 -0.81 -15.44 20.26
C ARG A 30 -0.27 -16.38 21.36
N VAL A 31 0.45 -17.44 21.01
CA VAL A 31 1.11 -18.31 22.01
C VAL A 31 2.57 -17.83 22.19
N ASP A 32 2.94 -17.44 23.42
CA ASP A 32 4.29 -16.95 23.83
C ASP A 32 4.79 -15.62 23.18
N ILE A 33 3.99 -14.55 23.30
CA ILE A 33 4.14 -13.23 22.65
C ILE A 33 5.29 -12.33 23.15
N ASN A 34 6.41 -12.86 23.63
CA ASN A 34 7.48 -12.00 24.17
C ASN A 34 8.49 -11.49 23.13
N ARG A 35 8.40 -11.90 21.86
CA ARG A 35 9.50 -11.65 20.89
C ARG A 35 9.10 -10.92 19.60
N THR A 36 7.82 -10.76 19.29
CA THR A 36 7.41 -10.28 17.96
C THR A 36 6.66 -8.95 18.05
N ASN A 37 7.20 -7.90 17.42
CA ASN A 37 6.53 -6.60 17.34
C ASN A 37 5.50 -6.60 16.21
N HIS A 38 4.24 -6.85 16.57
CA HIS A 38 3.17 -7.01 15.59
C HIS A 38 2.77 -5.74 14.84
N THR A 39 3.14 -4.55 15.34
CA THR A 39 2.89 -3.29 14.60
C THR A 39 3.78 -3.17 13.37
N GLN A 40 4.87 -3.94 13.28
CA GLN A 40 5.69 -4.03 12.07
C GLN A 40 4.99 -4.77 10.92
N TYR A 41 3.89 -5.49 11.20
CA TYR A 41 3.09 -6.20 10.20
C TYR A 41 1.90 -5.41 9.68
N LEU A 42 1.60 -4.27 10.30
CA LEU A 42 0.54 -3.40 9.81
C LEU A 42 1.05 -2.61 8.61
N PRO A 43 0.24 -2.44 7.56
CA PRO A 43 0.50 -1.45 6.54
C PRO A 43 0.80 -0.07 7.15
N TYR A 44 1.92 0.52 6.75
CA TYR A 44 2.28 1.87 7.15
C TYR A 44 2.71 2.70 5.94
N ALA A 45 2.37 3.98 5.99
CA ALA A 45 2.87 4.96 5.05
C ALA A 45 4.40 5.08 5.19
N LEU A 46 5.11 5.06 4.07
CA LEU A 46 6.55 5.29 4.07
C LEU A 46 6.93 6.62 4.75
N LYS A 47 8.13 6.63 5.33
CA LYS A 47 8.72 7.80 6.00
C LYS A 47 8.68 9.04 5.10
N ASP A 48 8.90 8.88 3.80
CA ASP A 48 8.87 9.96 2.80
C ASP A 48 7.51 10.66 2.73
N ILE A 49 6.39 9.94 2.92
CA ILE A 49 5.05 10.54 2.99
C ILE A 49 4.96 11.45 4.22
N LEU A 50 5.48 11.00 5.37
CA LEU A 50 5.42 11.74 6.63
C LEU A 50 6.35 12.95 6.63
N GLU A 51 7.57 12.81 6.12
CA GLU A 51 8.59 13.86 6.10
C GLU A 51 8.33 14.91 5.01
N HIS A 52 7.67 14.51 3.92
CA HIS A 52 7.38 15.38 2.78
C HIS A 52 5.88 15.56 2.52
N GLN A 53 5.05 15.50 3.57
CA GLN A 53 3.59 15.71 3.54
C GLN A 53 3.14 16.85 2.61
N PRO A 54 3.73 18.08 2.68
CA PRO A 54 3.34 19.16 1.78
C PRO A 54 3.65 18.89 0.31
N LEU A 55 4.81 18.29 0.02
CA LEU A 55 5.20 17.91 -1.34
C LEU A 55 4.28 16.81 -1.88
N TYR A 56 4.00 15.81 -1.06
CA TYR A 56 3.08 14.73 -1.39
C TYR A 56 1.68 15.28 -1.70
N SER A 57 1.17 16.20 -0.88
CA SER A 57 -0.12 16.86 -1.12
C SER A 57 -0.13 17.66 -2.43
N ASN A 58 0.96 18.39 -2.73
CA ASN A 58 1.08 19.14 -3.98
C ASN A 58 1.12 18.23 -5.21
N ILE A 59 1.76 17.06 -5.10
CA ILE A 59 1.78 16.05 -6.16
C ILE A 59 0.36 15.52 -6.40
N LEU A 60 -0.37 15.15 -5.34
CA LEU A 60 -1.74 14.68 -5.48
C LEU A 60 -2.64 15.74 -6.13
N ALA A 61 -2.48 17.01 -5.77
CA ALA A 61 -3.22 18.10 -6.39
C ALA A 61 -2.82 18.32 -7.85
N ALA A 62 -1.52 18.30 -8.18
CA ALA A 62 -1.02 18.55 -9.52
C ALA A 62 -1.31 17.43 -10.52
N PHE A 63 -1.32 16.17 -10.05
CA PHE A 63 -1.55 15.00 -10.88
C PHE A 63 -2.94 14.38 -10.69
N GLY A 64 -3.85 15.03 -9.95
CA GLY A 64 -5.19 14.52 -9.67
C GLY A 64 -5.95 14.10 -10.93
N GLU A 65 -6.01 14.99 -11.92
CA GLU A 65 -6.68 14.71 -13.21
C GLU A 65 -6.03 13.53 -13.96
N LEU A 66 -4.71 13.36 -13.84
CA LEU A 66 -4.00 12.22 -14.42
C LEU A 66 -4.40 10.92 -13.72
N PHE A 67 -4.50 10.92 -12.39
CA PHE A 67 -4.91 9.73 -11.63
C PHE A 67 -6.36 9.34 -11.94
N GLU A 68 -7.28 10.31 -12.03
CA GLU A 68 -8.65 10.08 -12.46
C GLU A 68 -8.72 9.48 -13.87
N TRP A 69 -7.90 9.99 -14.80
CA TRP A 69 -7.82 9.46 -16.14
C TRP A 69 -7.27 8.02 -16.17
N ILE A 70 -6.21 7.72 -15.40
CA ILE A 70 -5.67 6.36 -15.29
C ILE A 70 -6.72 5.40 -14.72
N GLU A 71 -7.41 5.81 -13.65
CA GLU A 71 -8.50 5.05 -13.05
C GLU A 71 -9.60 4.75 -14.09
N HIS A 72 -10.00 5.77 -14.86
CA HIS A 72 -10.98 5.61 -15.93
C HIS A 72 -10.51 4.62 -17.01
N VAL A 73 -9.27 4.76 -17.49
CA VAL A 73 -8.68 3.84 -18.48
C VAL A 73 -8.67 2.41 -17.95
N MET A 74 -8.29 2.18 -16.70
CA MET A 74 -8.32 0.82 -16.13
C MET A 74 -9.74 0.28 -16.04
N LYS A 75 -10.71 1.06 -15.58
CA LYS A 75 -12.13 0.62 -15.54
C LYS A 75 -12.68 0.27 -16.92
N VAL A 76 -12.26 0.98 -17.97
CA VAL A 76 -12.77 0.76 -19.33
C VAL A 76 -12.11 -0.44 -19.99
N TYR A 77 -10.79 -0.60 -19.84
CA TYR A 77 -10.02 -1.57 -20.60
C TYR A 77 -9.63 -2.83 -19.81
N LEU A 78 -9.59 -2.75 -18.47
CA LEU A 78 -9.17 -3.81 -17.55
C LEU A 78 -10.09 -3.88 -16.30
N PRO A 79 -11.41 -4.05 -16.50
CA PRO A 79 -12.38 -3.95 -15.40
C PRO A 79 -12.17 -5.03 -14.32
N GLU A 80 -11.84 -6.26 -14.71
CA GLU A 80 -11.64 -7.38 -13.78
C GLU A 80 -10.41 -7.16 -12.92
N GLU A 81 -9.28 -6.76 -13.52
CA GLU A 81 -8.06 -6.44 -12.79
C GLU A 81 -8.25 -5.21 -11.89
N TYR A 82 -9.01 -4.22 -12.35
CA TYR A 82 -9.36 -3.06 -11.55
C TYR A 82 -10.12 -3.46 -10.28
N GLU A 83 -11.13 -4.33 -10.39
CA GLU A 83 -11.90 -4.82 -9.25
C GLU A 83 -11.01 -5.56 -8.24
N VAL A 84 -10.10 -6.43 -8.72
CA VAL A 84 -9.12 -7.11 -7.86
C VAL A 84 -8.23 -6.12 -7.13
N LEU A 85 -7.74 -5.08 -7.81
CA LEU A 85 -6.91 -4.04 -7.17
C LEU A 85 -7.70 -3.25 -6.11
N VAL A 86 -8.96 -2.92 -6.39
CA VAL A 86 -9.82 -2.26 -5.40
C VAL A 86 -10.02 -3.15 -4.18
N GLU A 87 -10.37 -4.42 -4.37
CA GLU A 87 -10.56 -5.38 -3.28
C GLU A 87 -9.29 -5.49 -2.42
N LEU A 88 -8.13 -5.65 -3.05
CA LEU A 88 -6.85 -5.74 -2.33
C LEU A 88 -6.52 -4.44 -1.58
N SER A 89 -6.78 -3.29 -2.20
CA SER A 89 -6.48 -1.98 -1.59
C SER A 89 -7.40 -1.63 -0.42
N GLN A 90 -8.67 -2.05 -0.46
CA GLN A 90 -9.65 -1.81 0.59
C GLN A 90 -9.52 -2.78 1.76
N ASN A 91 -9.08 -4.01 1.49
CA ASN A 91 -8.86 -5.03 2.51
C ASN A 91 -7.43 -5.00 3.09
N LEU A 92 -6.70 -3.90 2.92
CA LEU A 92 -5.42 -3.72 3.60
C LEU A 92 -5.61 -3.77 5.12
N PRO A 93 -4.82 -4.58 5.83
CA PRO A 93 -4.88 -4.65 7.28
C PRO A 93 -4.68 -3.28 7.93
N GLY A 94 -5.38 -2.99 9.02
CA GLY A 94 -5.27 -1.70 9.71
C GLY A 94 -6.03 -0.52 9.07
N GLY A 95 -6.85 -0.75 8.03
CA GLY A 95 -7.78 0.25 7.50
C GLY A 95 -7.10 1.47 6.86
N GLN A 96 -5.87 1.30 6.39
CA GLN A 96 -5.11 2.33 5.69
C GLN A 96 -5.65 2.47 4.26
N HIS A 97 -5.91 3.71 3.83
CA HIS A 97 -6.35 4.01 2.47
C HIS A 97 -5.26 4.75 1.70
N SER A 98 -5.01 4.30 0.48
CA SER A 98 -4.12 5.00 -0.44
C SER A 98 -4.82 6.22 -1.04
N LEU A 99 -4.11 7.35 -1.10
CA LEU A 99 -4.59 8.55 -1.79
C LEU A 99 -4.45 8.46 -3.32
N VAL A 100 -3.78 7.41 -3.82
CA VAL A 100 -3.66 7.09 -5.25
C VAL A 100 -4.44 5.81 -5.60
N ALA A 101 -5.54 5.55 -4.89
CA ALA A 101 -6.39 4.39 -5.14
C ALA A 101 -6.77 4.24 -6.63
N PRO A 102 -6.85 3.00 -7.16
CA PRO A 102 -6.72 1.72 -6.45
C PRO A 102 -5.25 1.29 -6.21
N PHE A 103 -4.27 2.10 -6.59
CA PHE A 103 -2.86 1.78 -6.38
C PHE A 103 -2.43 2.03 -4.94
N LEU A 104 -1.46 1.25 -4.47
CA LEU A 104 -0.90 1.37 -3.11
C LEU A 104 0.39 2.18 -3.05
N SER A 105 0.96 2.53 -4.20
CA SER A 105 2.24 3.20 -4.30
C SER A 105 2.35 4.08 -5.53
N LEU A 106 2.99 5.23 -5.38
CA LEU A 106 3.41 6.14 -6.42
C LEU A 106 4.92 6.33 -6.34
N VAL A 107 5.60 6.10 -7.46
CA VAL A 107 7.04 6.32 -7.61
C VAL A 107 7.24 7.46 -8.62
N ILE A 108 7.94 8.52 -8.22
CA ILE A 108 8.27 9.63 -9.11
C ILE A 108 9.78 9.69 -9.29
N ASN A 109 10.20 9.45 -10.53
CA ASN A 109 11.58 9.58 -10.95
C ASN A 109 11.81 10.98 -11.53
N LEU A 110 12.49 11.85 -10.78
CA LEU A 110 12.88 13.17 -11.23
C LEU A 110 14.26 13.08 -11.89
N ASN A 111 14.26 13.16 -13.22
CA ASN A 111 15.48 13.41 -13.97
C ASN A 111 15.69 14.92 -13.99
N VAL A 112 16.76 15.39 -13.36
CA VAL A 112 17.21 16.78 -13.47
C VAL A 112 18.41 16.79 -14.41
#